data_AF-A0A958SS40-F1
#
_entry.id   AF-A0A958SS40-F1
#
_cell.length_a   1.000
_cell.length_b   1.000
_cell.length_c   1.000
_cell.angle_alpha   90.00
_cell.angle_beta   90.00
_cell.angle_gamma   90.00
#
_symmetry.space_group_name_H-M   'P 1'
#
loop_
_entity.id
_entity.type
_entity.pdbx_description
1 polymer ?
#
loop_
_entity_poly.entity_id
_entity_poly.type
_entity_poly.pdbx_seq_one_letter_code
_entity_poly.pdbx_strand_id
1 'polypeptide(L)' 'MLRDLRTPFGGVKASGVGREGGFEALRFFTEPKNICIKY' A
#
# COMPACT_ATOMS: atom_id res chain seq x y z
N MET A 1 -17.48 1.60 -17.26
CA MET A 1 -16.14 2.07 -16.81
C MET A 1 -15.56 1.02 -15.88
N LEU A 2 -14.43 0.39 -16.22
CA LEU A 2 -13.79 -0.65 -15.41
C LEU A 2 -12.72 -0.01 -14.52
N ARG A 3 -12.64 -0.37 -13.24
CA ARG A 3 -11.59 0.08 -12.32
C ARG A 3 -10.43 -0.91 -12.34
N ASP A 4 -9.19 -0.42 -12.41
CA ASP A 4 -8.00 -1.24 -12.27
C ASP A 4 -7.59 -1.37 -10.80
N LEU A 5 -7.77 -2.57 -10.23
CA LEU A 5 -7.52 -2.86 -8.81
C LEU A 5 -6.03 -2.83 -8.41
N ARG A 6 -5.12 -2.72 -9.39
CA ARG A 6 -3.69 -2.61 -9.14
C ARG A 6 -3.27 -1.18 -8.84
N THR A 7 -4.11 -0.21 -9.19
CA THR A 7 -3.83 1.21 -8.97
C THR A 7 -4.03 1.59 -7.50
N PRO A 8 -3.18 2.47 -6.95
CA PRO A 8 -3.34 2.93 -5.58
C PRO A 8 -4.65 3.72 -5.45
N PHE A 9 -5.50 3.35 -4.49
CA PHE A 9 -6.80 3.97 -4.23
C PHE A 9 -6.90 4.44 -2.78
N GLY A 10 -7.45 5.64 -2.56
CA GLY A 10 -7.67 6.17 -1.22
C GLY A 10 -7.97 7.67 -1.21
N GLY A 11 -8.42 8.17 -0.06
CA GLY A 11 -8.84 9.56 0.15
C GLY A 11 -7.76 10.49 0.68
N VAL A 12 -8.07 11.77 0.81
CA VAL A 12 -7.24 12.77 1.50
C VAL A 12 -8.11 13.59 2.44
N LYS A 13 -7.50 14.25 3.45
CA LYS A 13 -8.21 15.07 4.45
C LYS A 13 -9.27 14.23 5.21
N ALA A 14 -10.50 14.72 5.29
CA ALA A 14 -11.61 14.03 5.94
C ALA A 14 -12.08 12.77 5.20
N SER A 15 -11.65 12.55 3.94
CA SER A 15 -12.01 11.36 3.17
C SER A 15 -11.17 10.12 3.50
N GLY A 16 -10.18 10.24 4.41
CA GLY A 16 -9.36 9.12 4.88
C GLY A 16 -7.86 9.34 4.72
N VAL A 17 -7.09 8.38 5.23
CA VAL A 17 -5.62 8.36 5.24
C VAL A 17 -5.14 7.01 4.72
N GLY A 18 -4.02 6.99 4.01
CA GLY A 18 -3.45 5.78 3.42
C GLY A 18 -3.96 5.48 2.02
N ARG A 19 -3.46 4.39 1.45
CA ARG A 19 -3.81 3.90 0.11
C ARG A 19 -3.94 2.37 0.16
N GLU A 20 -4.78 1.84 -0.71
CA GLU A 20 -4.97 0.42 -0.96
C GLU A 20 -4.79 0.12 -2.46
N GLY A 21 -4.94 -1.14 -2.87
CA GLY A 21 -4.77 -1.56 -4.25
C GLY A 21 -3.30 -1.84 -4.61
N GLY A 22 -3.09 -2.92 -5.37
CA GLY A 22 -1.75 -3.38 -5.74
C GLY A 22 -0.79 -3.50 -4.55
N PHE A 23 0.37 -2.84 -4.65
CA PHE A 23 1.42 -2.87 -3.62
C PHE A 23 1.07 -2.12 -2.34
N GLU A 24 0.16 -1.14 -2.39
CA GLU A 24 -0.22 -0.38 -1.18
C GLU A 24 -1.01 -1.28 -0.21
N ALA A 25 -1.83 -2.21 -0.75
CA ALA A 25 -2.46 -3.24 0.07
C ALA A 25 -1.43 -4.18 0.73
N LEU A 26 -0.38 -4.58 0.00
CA LEU A 26 0.70 -5.39 0.57
C LEU A 26 1.38 -4.67 1.75
N ARG A 27 1.73 -3.39 1.56
CA ARG A 27 2.38 -2.57 2.60
C ARG A 27 1.49 -2.33 3.82
N PHE A 28 0.17 -2.33 3.64
CA PHE A 28 -0.78 -2.16 4.73
C PHE A 28 -0.99 -3.45 5.54
N PHE A 29 -1.18 -4.58 4.84
CA PHE A 29 -1.47 -5.87 5.49
C PHE A 29 -0.22 -6.66 5.90
N THR A 30 0.98 -6.17 5.61
CA THR A 30 2.24 -6.80 6.00
C THR A 30 3.20 -5.80 6.61
N GLU A 31 4.10 -6.28 7.48
CA GLU A 31 5.15 -5.45 8.08
C GLU A 31 6.47 -5.66 7.31
N PRO A 32 7.13 -4.59 6.84
CA PRO A 32 8.41 -4.72 6.15
C PRO A 32 9.53 -5.11 7.12
N LYS A 33 10.26 -6.17 6.80
CA LYS A 33 11.42 -6.64 7.58
C LYS A 33 12.70 -6.49 6.78
N ASN A 34 13.67 -5.73 7.31
CA ASN A 34 15.00 -5.59 6.73
C ASN A 34 15.99 -6.58 7.37
N ILE A 35 16.81 -7.25 6.55
CA ILE A 35 17.86 -8.16 7.02
C ILE A 35 19.18 -7.69 6.42
N CYS A 36 20.11 -7.25 7.26
CA CYS A 36 21.45 -6.84 6.85
C CYS A 36 22.45 -7.95 7.23
N ILE A 37 23.24 -8.39 6.26
CA ILE A 37 24.29 -9.39 6.47
C ILE A 37 25.64 -8.67 6.36
N LYS A 38 26.46 -8.79 7.41
CA LYS A 38 27.82 -8.27 7.43
C LYS A 38 28.79 -9.42 7.19
N TYR A 39 29.66 -9.25 6.18
CA TYR A 39 30.80 -10.13 5.90
C TYR A 39 32.06 -9.59 6.56
#